data_AF-K1UHA7-F1
#
_entry.id   AF-K1UHA7-F1
#
_cell.length_a   1.000
_cell.length_b   1.000
_cell.length_c   1.000
_cell.angle_alpha   90.00
_cell.angle_beta   90.00
_cell.angle_gamma   90.00
#
_symmetry.space_group_name_H-M   'P 1'
#
loop_
_entity.id
_entity.type
_entity.pdbx_description
1 polymer ?
#
loop_
_entity_poly.entity_id
_entity_poly.type
_entity_poly.pdbx_seq_one_letter_code
_entity_poly.pdbx_strand_id
1 'polypeptide(L)'
;TNPSKIANTFASERQMTYANKTISKHIDYLTDAFLISKASRYDIKGRKYIGANLKYYFTDLGLRNARLNFRQQEPTHIMENIVYNELLIRGYNVDVGVVDIFDKDKEGKRVRKQLEVDFVVNQGNQRYYIQVAYDMTSEEKQTQEFNSLA
;
A
#
# COMPACT_ATOMS: atom_id res chain seq x y z
N THR A 1 -0.80 5.60 2.30
CA THR A 1 -0.08 6.69 2.99
C THR A 1 -1.08 7.69 3.53
N ASN A 2 -1.08 7.89 4.85
CA ASN A 2 -2.06 8.77 5.53
C ASN A 2 -1.41 10.12 5.89
N PRO A 3 -1.94 11.26 5.42
CA PRO A 3 -1.42 12.60 5.74
C PRO A 3 -1.26 12.84 7.24
N SER A 4 -2.19 12.36 8.07
CA SER A 4 -2.11 12.50 9.53
C SER A 4 -0.92 11.74 10.12
N LYS A 5 -0.58 10.56 9.59
CA LYS A 5 0.60 9.81 10.05
C LYS A 5 1.89 10.58 9.72
N ILE A 6 1.99 11.14 8.51
CA ILE A 6 3.13 11.97 8.11
C ILE A 6 3.24 13.22 9.00
N ALA A 7 2.12 13.91 9.23
CA ALA A 7 2.08 15.10 10.09
C ALA A 7 2.60 14.79 11.50
N ASN A 8 2.12 13.69 12.08
CA ASN A 8 2.54 13.25 13.41
C ASN A 8 4.03 12.91 13.46
N THR A 9 4.59 12.27 12.43
CA THR A 9 6.03 11.99 12.36
C THR A 9 6.87 13.27 12.28
N PHE A 10 6.44 14.27 11.51
CA PHE A 10 7.14 15.57 11.50
C PHE A 10 7.07 16.28 12.85
N ALA A 11 5.93 16.19 13.53
CA ALA A 11 5.76 16.77 14.86
C ALA A 11 6.65 16.07 15.89
N SER A 12 6.73 14.74 15.88
CA SER A 12 7.54 13.99 16.86
C SER A 12 9.03 14.07 16.59
N GLU A 13 9.47 13.79 15.36
CA GLU A 13 10.89 13.64 15.02
C GLU A 13 11.59 14.97 14.73
N ARG A 14 10.85 15.95 14.20
CA ARG A 14 11.42 17.22 13.74
C ARG A 14 10.88 18.43 14.51
N GLN A 15 9.96 18.24 15.44
CA GLN A 15 9.32 19.33 16.19
C GLN A 15 8.68 20.37 15.26
N MET A 16 8.20 19.93 14.09
CA MET A 16 7.55 20.77 13.09
C MET A 16 6.11 20.33 12.90
N THR A 17 5.17 21.27 13.04
CA THR A 17 3.74 20.99 12.85
C THR A 17 3.30 21.38 11.45
N TYR A 18 2.68 20.43 10.75
CA TYR A 18 2.07 20.66 9.43
C TYR A 18 0.59 20.31 9.47
N ALA A 19 -0.24 21.14 8.82
CA ALA A 19 -1.64 20.80 8.62
C ALA A 19 -1.78 19.63 7.62
N ASN A 20 -2.71 18.71 7.87
CA ASN A 20 -3.01 17.58 6.98
C ASN A 20 -3.32 18.02 5.54
N LYS A 21 -3.99 19.17 5.39
CA LYS A 21 -4.31 19.77 4.08
C LYS A 21 -3.03 20.11 3.30
N THR A 22 -2.01 20.65 3.98
CA THR A 22 -0.73 20.99 3.37
C THR A 22 -0.02 19.73 2.87
N ILE A 23 0.06 18.68 3.70
CA ILE A 23 0.69 17.41 3.31
C ILE A 23 -0.05 16.77 2.13
N SER A 24 -1.38 16.76 2.17
CA SER A 24 -2.20 16.22 1.08
C SER A 24 -1.91 16.94 -0.23
N LYS A 25 -1.82 18.28 -0.20
CA LYS A 25 -1.49 19.09 -1.38
C LYS A 25 -0.10 18.76 -1.95
N HIS A 26 0.89 18.51 -1.09
CA HIS A 26 2.22 18.11 -1.56
C HIS A 26 2.20 16.72 -2.20
N ILE A 27 1.43 15.78 -1.65
CA ILE A 27 1.25 14.46 -2.25
C ILE A 27 0.58 14.60 -3.63
N ASP A 28 -0.43 15.45 -3.75
CA ASP A 28 -1.08 15.73 -5.04
C ASP A 28 -0.08 16.31 -6.04
N TYR A 29 0.75 17.28 -5.65
CA TYR A 29 1.80 17.81 -6.52
C TYR A 29 2.80 16.73 -6.99
N LEU A 30 3.17 15.79 -6.11
CA LEU A 30 4.05 14.67 -6.50
C LEU A 30 3.36 13.72 -7.48
N THR A 31 2.04 13.52 -7.35
CA THR A 31 1.26 12.75 -8.31
C THR A 31 1.14 13.47 -9.65
N ASP A 32 0.83 14.77 -9.64
CA ASP A 32 0.69 15.59 -10.85
C ASP A 32 2.03 15.74 -11.59
N ALA A 33 3.15 15.68 -10.86
CA ALA A 33 4.50 15.64 -11.42
C ALA A 33 4.93 14.23 -11.88
N PHE A 34 4.06 13.22 -11.81
CA PHE A 34 4.34 11.82 -12.17
C PHE A 34 5.50 11.18 -11.40
N LEU A 35 5.82 11.70 -10.20
CA LEU A 35 6.87 11.11 -9.34
C LEU A 35 6.33 9.91 -8.55
N ILE A 36 5.03 9.93 -8.25
CA ILE A 36 4.34 8.84 -7.57
C ILE A 36 2.99 8.57 -8.26
N SER A 37 2.56 7.32 -8.26
CA SER A 37 1.23 6.90 -8.71
C SER A 37 0.33 6.53 -7.55
N LYS A 38 -0.97 6.77 -7.71
CA LYS A 38 -2.04 6.46 -6.74
C LYS A 38 -2.59 5.06 -7.03
N ALA A 39 -2.68 4.23 -6.01
CA ALA A 39 -3.45 2.98 -6.02
C ALA A 39 -4.64 3.12 -5.07
N SER A 40 -5.84 2.92 -5.60
CA SER A 40 -7.07 3.05 -4.81
C SER A 40 -7.27 1.82 -3.93
N ARG A 41 -7.91 1.99 -2.77
CA ARG A 41 -8.24 0.86 -1.91
C ARG A 41 -9.61 0.30 -2.27
N TYR A 42 -9.67 -1.00 -2.50
CA TYR A 42 -10.87 -1.71 -2.90
C TYR A 42 -11.27 -2.70 -1.80
N ASP A 43 -12.47 -2.51 -1.24
CA ASP A 43 -13.09 -3.48 -0.34
C ASP A 43 -13.54 -4.69 -1.14
N ILE A 44 -12.83 -5.80 -0.99
CA ILE A 44 -13.05 -7.02 -1.78
C ILE A 44 -14.42 -7.62 -1.47
N LYS A 45 -14.81 -7.66 -0.19
CA LYS A 45 -16.10 -8.24 0.26
C LYS A 45 -17.27 -7.31 -0.03
N GLY A 46 -17.10 -6.02 0.26
CA GLY A 46 -18.12 -4.99 0.01
C GLY A 46 -18.23 -4.55 -1.45
N ARG A 47 -17.31 -5.00 -2.32
CA ARG A 47 -17.23 -4.71 -3.76
C ARG A 47 -17.30 -3.21 -4.08
N LYS A 48 -16.56 -2.40 -3.33
CA LYS A 48 -16.57 -0.95 -3.48
C LYS A 48 -15.22 -0.34 -3.19
N TYR A 49 -14.95 0.81 -3.79
CA TYR A 49 -13.81 1.64 -3.40
C TYR A 49 -14.05 2.23 -2.00
N ILE A 50 -13.00 2.27 -1.20
CA ILE A 50 -13.08 2.73 0.20
C ILE A 50 -12.04 3.80 0.54
N GLY A 51 -12.51 4.84 1.22
CA GLY A 51 -11.71 5.77 2.02
C GLY A 51 -10.90 6.81 1.25
N ALA A 52 -10.40 7.80 1.99
CA ALA A 52 -9.48 8.83 1.52
C ALA A 52 -8.00 8.41 1.58
N ASN A 53 -7.69 7.30 2.26
CA ASN A 53 -6.32 6.84 2.46
C ASN A 53 -5.88 5.95 1.29
N LEU A 54 -5.18 6.53 0.32
CA LEU A 54 -4.66 5.86 -0.87
C LEU A 54 -3.27 5.25 -0.60
N LYS A 55 -2.89 4.21 -1.33
CA LYS A 55 -1.49 3.73 -1.36
C LYS A 55 -0.78 4.42 -2.52
N TYR A 56 0.52 4.67 -2.36
CA TYR A 56 1.31 5.42 -3.33
C TYR A 56 2.59 4.66 -3.62
N TYR A 57 2.95 4.60 -4.89
CA TYR A 57 4.12 3.91 -5.39
C TYR A 57 4.97 4.87 -6.21
N PHE A 58 6.29 4.78 -6.11
CA PHE A 58 7.19 5.57 -6.94
C PHE A 58 7.14 5.07 -8.37
N THR A 59 7.00 5.98 -9.33
CA THR A 59 7.00 5.63 -10.75
C THR A 59 8.36 5.11 -11.21
N ASP A 60 9.43 5.60 -10.61
CA ASP A 60 10.80 5.16 -10.87
C ASP A 60 11.58 4.97 -9.55
N LEU A 61 12.05 3.75 -9.32
CA LEU A 61 12.81 3.39 -8.11
C LEU A 61 14.24 3.90 -8.15
N GLY A 62 14.83 4.12 -9.33
CA GLY A 62 16.12 4.77 -9.49
C GLY A 62 16.08 6.22 -9.02
N LEU A 63 15.08 6.99 -9.44
CA LEU A 63 14.86 8.37 -8.98
C LEU A 63 14.62 8.43 -7.46
N ARG A 64 13.78 7.54 -6.92
CA ARG A 64 13.61 7.39 -5.46
C ARG A 64 14.95 7.14 -4.77
N ASN A 65 15.70 6.15 -5.24
CA ASN A 65 16.95 5.73 -4.60
C ASN A 65 18.02 6.81 -4.66
N ALA A 66 18.15 7.51 -5.79
CA ALA A 66 19.01 8.67 -5.94
C ALA A 66 18.65 9.77 -4.92
N ARG A 67 17.35 10.06 -4.74
CA ARG A 67 16.89 11.06 -3.75
C ARG A 67 17.21 10.69 -2.31
N LEU A 68 17.25 9.39 -2.00
CA LEU A 68 17.58 8.84 -0.67
C LEU A 68 19.07 8.51 -0.50
N ASN A 69 19.93 8.89 -1.45
CA ASN A 69 21.36 8.55 -1.47
C ASN A 69 21.64 7.06 -1.30
N PHE A 70 20.73 6.19 -1.79
CA PHE A 70 20.83 4.73 -1.71
C PHE A 70 20.95 4.15 -0.28
N ARG A 71 20.67 4.94 0.77
CA ARG A 71 20.86 4.52 2.17
C ARG A 71 19.73 3.64 2.71
N GLN A 72 18.50 3.89 2.27
CA GLN A 72 17.32 3.18 2.78
C GLN A 72 16.88 2.09 1.81
N GLN A 73 17.27 0.85 2.14
CA GLN A 73 16.87 -0.35 1.41
C GLN A 73 15.80 -1.10 2.20
N GLU A 74 14.59 -1.11 1.65
CA GLU A 74 13.46 -1.87 2.17
C GLU A 74 13.04 -2.86 1.06
N PRO A 75 13.68 -4.04 0.99
CA PRO A 75 13.56 -4.93 -0.17
C PRO A 75 12.11 -5.35 -0.46
N THR A 76 11.31 -5.60 0.58
CA THR A 76 9.88 -5.92 0.44
C THR A 76 9.10 -4.80 -0.25
N HIS A 77 9.22 -3.55 0.23
CA HIS A 77 8.52 -2.41 -0.37
C HIS A 77 9.04 -2.09 -1.77
N ILE A 78 10.34 -2.25 -2.01
CA ILE A 78 10.94 -2.09 -3.34
C ILE A 78 10.35 -3.12 -4.29
N MET A 79 10.30 -4.40 -3.90
CA MET A 79 9.72 -5.47 -4.72
C MET A 79 8.25 -5.24 -5.00
N GLU A 80 7.47 -4.87 -3.99
CA GLU A 80 6.05 -4.50 -4.14
C GLU A 80 5.87 -3.37 -5.17
N ASN A 81 6.68 -2.31 -5.08
CA ASN A 81 6.65 -1.19 -6.01
C ASN A 81 7.08 -1.61 -7.44
N ILE A 82 8.08 -2.50 -7.58
CA ILE A 82 8.47 -3.05 -8.89
C ILE A 82 7.28 -3.77 -9.53
N VAL A 83 6.63 -4.66 -8.78
CA VAL A 83 5.47 -5.42 -9.27
C VAL A 83 4.33 -4.47 -9.65
N TYR A 84 4.04 -3.44 -8.83
CA TYR A 84 3.04 -2.43 -9.17
C TYR A 84 3.34 -1.74 -10.52
N ASN A 85 4.57 -1.27 -10.72
CA ASN A 85 4.97 -0.59 -11.95
C ASN A 85 4.88 -1.53 -13.15
N GLU A 86 5.33 -2.78 -13.02
CA GLU A 86 5.26 -3.79 -14.08
C GLU A 86 3.81 -4.08 -14.51
N LEU A 87 2.88 -4.18 -13.54
CA LEU A 87 1.46 -4.36 -13.83
C LEU A 87 0.88 -3.15 -14.58
N LEU A 88 1.25 -1.92 -14.20
CA LEU A 88 0.83 -0.73 -14.94
C LEU A 88 1.40 -0.70 -16.36
N ILE A 89 2.69 -1.03 -16.53
CA ILE A 89 3.35 -1.06 -17.85
C ILE A 89 2.66 -2.07 -18.79
N ARG A 90 2.19 -3.19 -18.25
CA ARG A 90 1.41 -4.20 -19.01
C ARG A 90 -0.04 -3.78 -19.30
N GLY A 91 -0.47 -2.60 -18.86
CA GLY A 91 -1.80 -2.05 -19.13
C GLY A 91 -2.90 -2.56 -18.19
N TYR A 92 -2.55 -3.11 -17.02
CA TYR A 92 -3.54 -3.51 -16.03
C TYR A 92 -4.06 -2.31 -15.23
N ASN A 93 -5.31 -2.40 -14.77
CA ASN A 93 -5.83 -1.50 -13.74
C ASN A 93 -5.54 -2.10 -12.36
N VAL A 94 -4.73 -1.41 -11.55
CA VAL A 94 -4.16 -1.94 -10.31
C VAL A 94 -4.65 -1.12 -9.11
N ASP A 95 -5.36 -1.80 -8.22
CA ASP A 95 -5.82 -1.28 -6.93
C ASP A 95 -5.19 -2.07 -5.78
N VAL A 96 -5.34 -1.62 -4.55
CA VAL A 96 -4.93 -2.36 -3.34
C VAL A 96 -6.17 -2.96 -2.69
N GLY A 97 -6.11 -4.25 -2.40
CA GLY A 97 -7.24 -5.00 -1.86
C GLY A 97 -7.32 -4.90 -0.35
N VAL A 98 -8.55 -4.83 0.17
CA VAL A 98 -8.79 -4.79 1.61
C VAL A 98 -9.86 -5.79 1.96
N VAL A 99 -9.57 -6.63 2.96
CA VAL A 99 -10.48 -7.65 3.48
C VAL A 99 -10.67 -7.42 4.96
N ASP A 100 -11.91 -7.15 5.36
CA ASP A 100 -12.26 -7.19 6.79
C ASP A 100 -12.54 -8.63 7.22
N ILE A 101 -11.86 -9.03 8.29
CA ILE A 101 -12.08 -10.27 9.00
C ILE A 101 -12.46 -9.96 10.45
N PHE A 102 -13.15 -10.90 11.07
CA PHE A 102 -13.43 -10.85 12.50
C PHE A 102 -12.64 -11.96 13.18
N ASP A 103 -11.92 -11.59 14.21
CA ASP A 103 -11.11 -12.48 15.02
C ASP A 103 -11.55 -12.37 16.49
N LYS A 104 -11.02 -13.22 17.36
CA LYS A 104 -11.19 -13.10 18.81
C LYS A 104 -9.89 -12.59 19.42
N ASP A 105 -9.99 -11.59 20.29
CA ASP A 105 -8.85 -11.17 21.10
C ASP A 105 -8.54 -12.19 22.21
N LYS A 106 -7.49 -11.91 23.00
CA LYS A 106 -7.06 -12.77 24.12
C LYS A 106 -8.15 -12.96 25.18
N GLU A 107 -9.15 -12.08 25.24
CA GLU A 107 -10.28 -12.10 26.17
C GLU A 107 -11.53 -12.75 25.54
N GLY A 108 -11.41 -13.27 24.31
CA GLY A 108 -12.49 -13.93 23.58
C GLY A 108 -13.48 -12.97 22.92
N LYS A 109 -13.24 -11.65 22.98
CA LYS A 109 -14.11 -10.64 22.39
C LYS A 109 -13.85 -10.52 20.89
N ARG A 110 -14.95 -10.39 20.13
CA ARG A 110 -14.89 -10.24 18.68
C ARG A 110 -14.25 -8.89 18.31
N VAL A 111 -13.11 -8.95 17.64
CA VAL A 111 -12.37 -7.80 17.12
C VAL A 111 -12.38 -7.82 15.60
N ARG A 112 -12.49 -6.64 14.98
CA ARG A 112 -12.37 -6.49 13.53
C ARG A 112 -10.90 -6.27 13.19
N LYS A 113 -10.37 -7.09 12.29
CA LYS A 113 -9.02 -6.96 11.73
C LYS A 113 -9.14 -6.75 10.23
N GLN A 114 -8.30 -5.86 9.71
CA GLN A 114 -8.24 -5.57 8.29
C GLN A 114 -6.98 -6.23 7.73
N LEU A 115 -7.16 -7.13 6.77
CA LEU A 115 -6.10 -7.69 5.96
C LEU A 115 -5.99 -6.89 4.66
N GLU A 116 -4.78 -6.76 4.16
CA GLU A 116 -4.49 -6.11 2.87
C GLU A 116 -4.04 -7.20 1.89
N VAL A 117 -4.57 -7.15 0.68
CA VAL A 117 -4.03 -7.87 -0.49
C VAL A 117 -3.26 -6.83 -1.27
N ASP A 118 -1.99 -7.10 -1.58
CA ASP A 118 -1.13 -6.07 -2.19
C ASP A 118 -1.74 -5.49 -3.45
N PHE A 119 -2.23 -6.34 -4.36
CA PHE A 119 -2.87 -5.88 -5.59
C PHE A 119 -4.18 -6.60 -5.94
N VAL A 120 -5.19 -5.81 -6.29
CA VAL A 120 -6.37 -6.21 -7.05
C VAL A 120 -6.17 -5.72 -8.49
N VAL A 121 -5.92 -6.67 -9.39
CA VAL A 121 -5.55 -6.40 -10.78
C VAL A 121 -6.75 -6.70 -11.66
N ASN A 122 -7.16 -5.74 -12.49
CA ASN A 122 -8.29 -5.90 -13.42
C ASN A 122 -7.83 -5.79 -14.88
N GLN A 123 -8.25 -6.75 -15.70
CA GLN A 123 -8.09 -6.75 -17.16
C GLN A 123 -9.42 -7.13 -17.82
N GLY A 124 -10.16 -6.15 -18.33
CA GLY A 124 -11.49 -6.38 -18.87
C GLY A 124 -12.43 -6.99 -17.81
N ASN A 125 -12.92 -8.20 -18.06
CA ASN A 125 -13.78 -8.96 -17.14
C ASN A 125 -13.01 -9.86 -16.16
N GLN A 126 -11.68 -9.91 -16.27
CA GLN A 126 -10.84 -10.74 -15.40
C GLN A 126 -10.31 -9.92 -14.22
N ARG A 127 -10.34 -10.52 -13.04
CA ARG A 127 -9.77 -9.97 -11.82
C ARG A 127 -8.82 -10.98 -11.19
N TYR A 128 -7.64 -10.51 -10.84
CA TYR A 128 -6.61 -11.26 -10.15
C TYR A 128 -6.32 -10.61 -8.80
N TYR A 129 -5.98 -11.43 -7.82
CA TYR A 129 -5.49 -11.00 -6.51
C TYR A 129 -4.03 -11.43 -6.42
N ILE A 130 -3.13 -10.49 -6.19
CA ILE A 130 -1.69 -10.74 -6.14
C ILE A 130 -1.19 -10.31 -4.76
N GLN A 131 -0.46 -11.21 -4.13
CA GLN A 131 0.31 -10.98 -2.90
C GLN A 131 1.80 -11.08 -3.25
N VAL A 132 2.58 -10.08 -2.89
CA VAL A 132 4.02 -10.01 -3.16
C VAL A 132 4.78 -10.41 -1.92
N ALA A 133 5.39 -11.59 -1.95
CA ALA A 133 6.23 -12.07 -0.87
C ALA A 133 7.71 -12.09 -1.30
N TYR A 134 8.55 -11.34 -0.60
CA TYR A 134 10.00 -11.35 -0.81
C TYR A 134 10.66 -12.64 -0.29
N ASP A 135 10.13 -13.20 0.79
CA ASP A 135 10.63 -14.39 1.45
C ASP A 135 9.48 -15.25 1.97
N MET A 136 9.46 -16.51 1.55
CA MET A 136 8.44 -17.52 1.89
C MET A 136 9.05 -18.75 2.58
N THR A 137 10.24 -18.62 3.18
CA THR A 137 11.01 -19.75 3.70
C THR A 137 10.38 -20.47 4.90
N SER A 138 9.53 -19.80 5.70
CA SER A 138 8.86 -20.40 6.85
C SER A 138 7.36 -20.59 6.65
N GLU A 139 6.80 -21.67 7.20
CA GLU A 139 5.35 -21.94 7.16
C GLU A 139 4.53 -20.81 7.80
N GLU A 140 5.05 -20.17 8.84
CA GLU A 140 4.41 -19.01 9.49
C GLU A 140 4.31 -17.82 8.53
N LYS A 141 5.40 -17.48 7.82
CA LYS A 141 5.37 -16.42 6.80
C LYS A 141 4.44 -16.79 5.66
N GLN A 142 4.48 -18.03 5.18
CA GLN A 142 3.58 -18.49 4.15
C GLN A 142 2.12 -18.32 4.57
N THR A 143 1.76 -18.80 5.75
CA THR A 143 0.41 -18.69 6.30
C THR A 143 -0.02 -17.22 6.41
N GLN A 144 0.88 -16.35 6.88
CA GLN A 144 0.61 -14.92 6.97
C GLN A 144 0.29 -14.30 5.60
N GLU A 145 1.09 -14.59 4.57
CA GLU A 145 0.89 -14.07 3.22
C GLU A 145 -0.37 -14.64 2.55
N PHE A 146 -0.75 -15.90 2.83
CA PHE A 146 -1.96 -16.51 2.27
C PHE A 146 -3.26 -16.05 2.93
N ASN A 147 -3.22 -15.57 4.18
CA ASN A 147 -4.44 -15.20 4.93
C ASN A 147 -5.28 -14.12 4.24
N SER A 148 -4.68 -13.24 3.43
CA SER A 148 -5.39 -12.19 2.71
C SER A 148 -6.09 -12.71 1.43
N LEU A 149 -5.65 -13.87 0.92
CA LEU A 149 -6.12 -14.48 -0.34
C LEU A 149 -7.18 -15.58 -0.13
N ALA A 150 -7.37 -16.05 1.10
CA ALA A 150 -8.31 -17.11 1.48
C ALA A 150 -9.73 -16.57 1.77
#